data_AF-A0A2H0JU23-F1
#
_entry.id   AF-A0A2H0JU23-F1
#
_cell.length_a   1.000
_cell.length_b   1.000
_cell.length_c   1.000
_cell.angle_alpha   90.00
_cell.angle_beta   90.00
_cell.angle_gamma   90.00
#
_symmetry.space_group_name_H-M   'P 1'
#
loop_
_entity.id
_entity.type
_entity.pdbx_description
1 polymer ?
#
loop_
_entity_poly.entity_id
_entity_poly.type
_entity_poly.pdbx_seq_one_letter_code
_entity_poly.pdbx_strand_id
1 'polypeptide(L)'
;MTTLLSIRLTDMTRSSTRTASDWSLKSVLRTSLLPHTDMTHLQRPFFLASLVLFFTWSALLPTASAQVETVAAPEPRASPMALASISIGDAYIKVVYSSPRKRDREIFGGLVPFGETWRTGANEATEVTFTSDVMFGSAHVEAGTYALFTVPGPTQWTILLNSELGMWGEFSHDPEKDVHRITVPSRETNTMHEAFTISFRENGSGHEMVFAWDRTEVAVPIMVH
;
A
#
# COMPACT_ATOMS: atom_id res chain seq x y z
N MET A 1 22.77 17.20 -65.94
CA MET A 1 21.57 17.20 -66.80
C MET A 1 20.39 16.89 -65.88
N THR A 2 19.66 17.91 -65.41
CA THR A 2 18.33 18.34 -65.91
C THR A 2 17.30 17.21 -65.67
N THR A 3 16.20 17.35 -64.91
CA THR A 3 15.14 18.37 -65.07
C THR A 3 14.16 18.34 -63.89
N LEU A 4 13.75 19.52 -63.44
CA LEU A 4 12.60 19.84 -62.57
C LEU A 4 11.26 19.70 -63.31
N LEU A 5 10.16 19.38 -62.62
CA LEU A 5 8.78 19.88 -62.87
C LEU A 5 7.92 19.42 -61.67
N SER A 6 7.40 20.26 -60.76
CA SER A 6 6.50 21.41 -60.82
C SER A 6 5.04 21.09 -61.18
N ILE A 7 4.13 21.83 -60.51
CA ILE A 7 2.67 22.08 -60.73
C ILE A 7 1.79 21.43 -59.64
N ARG A 8 1.44 22.16 -58.55
CA ARG A 8 0.41 23.23 -58.34
C ARG A 8 -1.00 22.68 -58.05
N LEU A 9 -1.49 22.89 -56.82
CA LEU A 9 -2.58 23.80 -56.38
C LEU A 9 -3.97 23.35 -56.86
N THR A 10 -5.01 23.24 -56.02
CA THR A 10 -5.83 24.34 -55.46
C THR A 10 -6.88 23.62 -54.58
N ASP A 11 -6.89 23.80 -53.26
CA ASP A 11 -7.76 24.71 -52.48
C ASP A 11 -9.11 24.09 -52.11
N MET A 12 -9.48 24.21 -50.82
CA MET A 12 -10.69 24.90 -50.37
C MET A 12 -11.07 24.49 -48.94
N THR A 13 -10.88 25.44 -48.02
CA THR A 13 -11.87 25.91 -47.02
C THR A 13 -12.36 24.91 -45.94
N ARG A 14 -12.60 25.25 -44.67
CA ARG A 14 -12.85 26.53 -43.99
C ARG A 14 -12.79 26.29 -42.46
N SER A 15 -12.18 27.24 -41.76
CA SER A 15 -12.52 27.82 -40.44
C SER A 15 -13.08 26.95 -39.29
N SER A 16 -12.42 27.05 -38.13
CA SER A 16 -13.05 27.73 -36.99
C SER A 16 -11.99 28.36 -36.06
N THR A 17 -11.95 29.68 -36.08
CA THR A 17 -11.29 30.53 -35.08
C THR A 17 -12.21 30.67 -33.88
N ARG A 18 -11.78 30.29 -32.68
CA ARG A 18 -12.41 30.70 -31.42
C ARG A 18 -11.66 31.90 -30.86
N THR A 19 -12.24 33.08 -31.04
CA THR A 19 -11.85 34.32 -30.39
C THR A 19 -12.42 34.38 -28.97
N ALA A 20 -11.56 34.76 -28.04
CA ALA A 20 -11.89 35.20 -26.69
C ALA A 20 -12.58 36.58 -26.71
N SER A 21 -13.08 36.97 -25.53
CA SER A 21 -13.74 38.23 -25.13
C SER A 21 -15.27 38.23 -25.25
N ASP A 22 -15.93 38.07 -24.10
CA ASP A 22 -17.07 38.92 -23.77
C ASP A 22 -17.19 39.10 -22.25
N TRP A 23 -17.30 40.35 -21.82
CA TRP A 23 -17.51 40.80 -20.44
C TRP A 23 -18.96 41.28 -20.35
N SER A 24 -19.77 40.75 -19.43
CA SER A 24 -21.02 41.42 -19.03
C SER A 24 -21.39 41.11 -17.58
N LEU A 25 -20.99 42.01 -16.69
CA LEU A 25 -21.54 42.20 -15.35
C LEU A 25 -23.01 42.62 -15.45
N LYS A 26 -23.92 41.82 -14.90
CA LYS A 26 -25.27 42.28 -14.55
C LYS A 26 -25.54 42.00 -13.08
N SER A 27 -25.48 43.08 -12.32
CA SER A 27 -25.98 43.25 -10.96
C SER A 27 -27.47 42.89 -10.87
N VAL A 28 -27.83 41.99 -9.96
CA VAL A 28 -29.20 41.86 -9.45
C VAL A 28 -29.13 41.75 -7.93
N LEU A 29 -29.24 42.90 -7.28
CA LEU A 29 -29.51 43.01 -5.85
C LEU A 29 -30.97 42.59 -5.63
N ARG A 30 -31.20 41.51 -4.86
CA ARG A 30 -32.54 41.15 -4.38
C ARG A 30 -32.58 41.33 -2.87
N THR A 31 -32.94 42.53 -2.46
CA THR A 31 -33.27 42.91 -1.09
C THR A 31 -34.61 42.26 -0.70
N SER A 32 -34.59 41.22 0.13
CA SER A 32 -35.80 40.69 0.77
C SER A 32 -36.02 41.41 2.10
N LEU A 33 -36.99 42.31 2.12
CA LEU A 33 -37.52 43.00 3.30
C LEU A 33 -38.19 41.98 4.23
N LEU A 34 -37.71 41.86 5.47
CA LEU A 34 -38.44 41.20 6.55
C LEU A 34 -39.39 42.23 7.20
N PRO A 35 -40.64 41.86 7.51
CA PRO A 35 -41.58 42.76 8.14
C PRO A 35 -41.21 43.05 9.61
N HIS A 36 -41.29 44.33 9.95
CA HIS A 36 -41.20 44.87 11.31
C HIS A 36 -42.47 44.51 12.08
N THR A 37 -42.35 43.66 13.11
CA THR A 37 -43.45 43.46 14.06
C THR A 37 -43.34 44.53 15.13
N ASP A 38 -44.37 45.36 15.23
CA ASP A 38 -44.49 46.48 16.14
C ASP A 38 -44.95 46.00 17.52
N MET A 39 -44.33 46.55 18.57
CA MET A 39 -44.63 46.26 19.97
C MET A 39 -45.54 47.35 20.52
N THR A 40 -46.78 47.00 20.88
CA THR A 40 -47.59 47.88 21.73
C THR A 40 -48.28 47.10 22.86
N HIS A 41 -48.08 47.64 24.06
CA HIS A 41 -48.96 47.57 25.23
C HIS A 41 -49.21 46.22 25.92
N LEU A 42 -48.46 45.99 27.01
CA LEU A 42 -49.13 45.63 28.26
C LEU A 42 -48.47 46.35 29.44
N GLN A 43 -49.16 47.39 29.93
CA GLN A 43 -48.85 48.13 31.15
C GLN A 43 -49.16 47.26 32.38
N ARG A 44 -48.30 47.30 33.40
CA ARG A 44 -48.70 47.55 34.81
C ARG A 44 -47.48 47.71 35.76
N PRO A 45 -47.45 48.73 36.62
CA PRO A 45 -46.34 49.02 37.54
C PRO A 45 -46.67 48.71 39.01
N PHE A 46 -45.74 48.15 39.78
CA PHE A 46 -45.66 48.26 41.26
C PHE A 46 -44.19 48.02 41.68
N PHE A 47 -43.40 49.07 41.90
CA PHE A 47 -43.05 49.68 43.20
C PHE A 47 -42.00 48.93 44.06
N LEU A 48 -40.78 49.51 44.06
CA LEU A 48 -39.81 49.74 45.15
C LEU A 48 -39.54 48.67 46.23
N ALA A 49 -38.26 48.30 46.41
CA ALA A 49 -37.42 48.64 47.60
C ALA A 49 -36.37 47.57 47.98
N SER A 50 -35.21 48.05 48.46
CA SER A 50 -34.18 47.39 49.29
C SER A 50 -33.26 46.38 48.58
N LEU A 51 -31.97 46.67 48.30
CA LEU A 51 -30.82 46.91 49.18
C LEU A 51 -30.61 45.82 50.25
N VAL A 52 -29.38 45.26 50.22
CA VAL A 52 -28.68 44.36 51.16
C VAL A 52 -28.74 42.86 50.83
N LEU A 53 -27.63 42.33 50.27
CA LEU A 53 -26.91 41.13 50.76
C LEU A 53 -25.65 40.89 49.91
N PHE A 54 -24.54 41.54 50.27
CA PHE A 54 -23.20 41.04 50.00
C PHE A 54 -22.96 39.82 50.91
N PHE A 55 -23.15 38.61 50.39
CA PHE A 55 -22.84 37.36 51.10
C PHE A 55 -22.09 36.41 50.17
N THR A 56 -20.76 36.55 50.18
CA THR A 56 -19.74 35.52 49.92
C THR A 56 -20.12 34.36 48.98
N TRP A 57 -20.02 34.58 47.66
CA TRP A 57 -19.85 33.48 46.71
C TRP A 57 -18.34 33.16 46.60
N SER A 58 -17.81 32.49 47.61
CA SER A 58 -16.51 31.83 47.52
C SER A 58 -16.70 30.32 47.38
N ALA A 59 -15.87 29.75 46.50
CA ALA A 59 -15.66 28.33 46.20
C ALA A 59 -16.71 27.66 45.30
N LEU A 60 -16.31 27.33 44.07
CA LEU A 60 -15.59 26.08 43.80
C LEU A 60 -15.07 26.13 42.36
N LEU A 61 -13.75 26.21 42.16
CA LEU A 61 -13.19 25.96 40.83
C LEU A 61 -13.36 24.46 40.57
N PRO A 62 -14.05 24.04 39.49
CA PRO A 62 -14.02 22.64 39.09
C PRO A 62 -12.58 22.33 38.70
N THR A 63 -11.88 21.54 39.53
CA THR A 63 -10.66 20.85 39.11
C THR A 63 -11.07 19.88 38.02
N ALA A 64 -10.96 20.31 36.76
CA ALA A 64 -11.07 19.41 35.62
C ALA A 64 -9.96 18.37 35.77
N SER A 65 -10.31 17.15 36.17
CA SER A 65 -9.41 16.03 36.07
C SER A 65 -9.23 15.75 34.57
N ALA A 66 -8.07 16.09 34.02
CA ALA A 66 -7.70 15.65 32.70
C ALA A 66 -7.69 14.11 32.73
N GLN A 67 -8.73 13.49 32.16
CA GLN A 67 -8.74 12.07 31.91
C GLN A 67 -7.68 11.86 30.83
N VAL A 68 -6.53 11.30 31.21
CA VAL A 68 -5.55 10.84 30.23
C VAL A 68 -6.20 9.67 29.53
N GLU A 69 -6.74 9.92 28.34
CA GLU A 69 -7.24 8.87 27.46
C GLU A 69 -6.04 8.02 27.03
N THR A 70 -5.81 6.93 27.76
CA THR A 70 -4.82 5.91 27.40
C THR A 70 -5.18 5.38 26.03
N VAL A 71 -4.47 5.83 25.00
CA VAL A 71 -4.51 5.25 23.65
C VAL A 71 -4.13 3.79 23.81
N ALA A 72 -5.10 2.90 23.60
CA ALA A 72 -4.87 1.46 23.64
C ALA A 72 -3.73 1.10 22.66
N ALA A 73 -2.75 0.33 23.14
CA ALA A 73 -1.68 -0.15 22.29
C ALA A 73 -2.28 -0.97 21.13
N PRO A 74 -1.79 -0.80 19.89
CA PRO A 74 -2.31 -1.55 18.75
C PRO A 74 -2.12 -3.05 19.00
N GLU A 75 -3.20 -3.82 18.82
CA GLU A 75 -3.18 -5.29 18.93
C GLU A 75 -2.13 -5.89 17.99
N PRO A 76 -1.38 -6.93 18.44
CA PRO A 76 -0.40 -7.60 17.59
C PRO A 76 -1.05 -8.18 16.33
N ARG A 77 -0.50 -7.85 15.16
CA ARG A 77 -1.00 -8.40 13.88
C ARG A 77 -0.88 -9.92 13.87
N ALA A 78 -1.91 -10.61 13.36
CA ALA A 78 -1.93 -12.07 13.25
C ALA A 78 -0.76 -12.62 12.41
N SER A 79 -0.36 -11.87 11.38
CA SER A 79 0.82 -12.10 10.55
C SER A 79 1.73 -10.87 10.67
N PRO A 80 2.73 -10.89 11.57
CA PRO A 80 3.63 -9.76 11.75
C PRO A 80 4.54 -9.60 10.52
N MET A 81 4.97 -8.36 10.26
CA MET A 81 5.99 -8.08 9.26
C MET A 81 7.36 -8.51 9.76
N ALA A 82 8.14 -9.08 8.85
CA ALA A 82 9.48 -9.60 9.05
C ALA A 82 10.41 -9.07 7.95
N LEU A 83 11.71 -9.11 8.24
CA LEU A 83 12.78 -8.71 7.34
C LEU A 83 13.81 -9.84 7.27
N ALA A 84 14.12 -10.28 6.07
CA ALA A 84 15.30 -11.10 5.80
C ALA A 84 16.30 -10.27 5.02
N SER A 85 17.59 -10.38 5.33
CA SER A 85 18.61 -9.69 4.53
C SER A 85 19.96 -10.40 4.55
N ILE A 86 20.74 -10.19 3.50
CA ILE A 86 22.13 -10.66 3.39
C ILE A 86 22.97 -9.62 2.64
N SER A 87 24.24 -9.49 3.03
CA SER A 87 25.26 -8.77 2.27
C SER A 87 26.20 -9.78 1.61
N ILE A 88 26.46 -9.62 0.32
CA ILE A 88 27.32 -10.49 -0.49
C ILE A 88 28.32 -9.58 -1.21
N GLY A 89 29.54 -9.48 -0.69
CA GLY A 89 30.47 -8.42 -1.12
C GLY A 89 29.86 -7.03 -0.88
N ASP A 90 29.80 -6.23 -1.94
CA ASP A 90 29.19 -4.89 -1.93
C ASP A 90 27.68 -4.90 -2.20
N ALA A 91 27.11 -6.05 -2.60
CA ALA A 91 25.68 -6.18 -2.83
C ALA A 91 24.93 -6.43 -1.53
N TYR A 92 23.73 -5.87 -1.42
CA TYR A 92 22.79 -6.07 -0.34
C TYR A 92 21.45 -6.53 -0.89
N ILE A 93 20.91 -7.57 -0.29
CA ILE A 93 19.61 -8.13 -0.62
C ILE A 93 18.74 -8.06 0.62
N LYS A 94 17.53 -7.52 0.49
CA LYS A 94 16.53 -7.53 1.56
C LYS A 94 15.18 -8.02 1.06
N VAL A 95 14.44 -8.67 1.93
CA VAL A 95 13.06 -9.10 1.69
C VAL A 95 12.21 -8.64 2.85
N VAL A 96 11.20 -7.82 2.57
CA VAL A 96 10.17 -7.40 3.52
C VAL A 96 8.92 -8.22 3.23
N TYR A 97 8.44 -8.94 4.23
CA TYR A 97 7.31 -9.85 4.06
C TYR A 97 6.49 -9.93 5.35
N SER A 98 5.23 -10.33 5.23
CA SER A 98 4.42 -10.71 6.38
C SER A 98 4.49 -12.22 6.60
N SER A 99 4.69 -12.62 7.85
CA SER A 99 4.90 -14.02 8.27
C SER A 99 3.60 -14.63 8.84
N PRO A 100 2.73 -15.26 8.02
CA PRO A 100 1.57 -15.98 8.52
C PRO A 100 1.96 -17.23 9.32
N ARG A 101 1.10 -17.61 10.26
CA ARG A 101 1.25 -18.81 11.09
C ARG A 101 0.41 -19.97 10.59
N LYS A 102 0.88 -21.20 10.78
CA LYS A 102 0.18 -22.42 10.37
C LYS A 102 -1.12 -22.60 11.15
N ARG A 103 -1.07 -22.56 12.48
CA ARG A 103 -2.23 -22.75 13.37
C ARG A 103 -2.99 -24.04 13.08
N ASP A 104 -2.27 -25.16 13.01
CA ASP A 104 -2.83 -26.51 12.77
C ASP A 104 -3.62 -26.70 11.46
N ARG A 105 -3.42 -25.79 10.47
CA ARG A 105 -4.03 -25.89 9.14
C ARG A 105 -3.11 -26.61 8.15
N GLU A 106 -3.72 -27.24 7.15
CA GLU A 106 -3.01 -27.65 5.94
C GLU A 106 -2.64 -26.40 5.13
N ILE A 107 -1.34 -26.18 4.92
CA ILE A 107 -0.85 -24.99 4.24
C ILE A 107 -0.96 -25.12 2.74
N PHE A 108 -0.14 -25.97 2.11
CA PHE A 108 -0.08 -26.09 0.66
C PHE A 108 -1.06 -27.16 0.18
N GLY A 109 -1.89 -26.82 -0.81
CA GLY A 109 -3.04 -27.63 -1.22
C GLY A 109 -4.31 -27.38 -0.40
N GLY A 110 -4.18 -26.68 0.75
CA GLY A 110 -5.28 -26.22 1.59
C GLY A 110 -5.40 -24.69 1.58
N LEU A 111 -4.80 -24.03 2.58
CA LEU A 111 -4.83 -22.56 2.71
C LEU A 111 -4.23 -21.83 1.50
N VAL A 112 -3.16 -22.38 0.93
CA VAL A 112 -2.51 -21.90 -0.28
C VAL A 112 -2.72 -22.96 -1.36
N PRO A 113 -3.67 -22.77 -2.27
CA PRO A 113 -3.97 -23.74 -3.32
C PRO A 113 -2.78 -23.95 -4.25
N PHE A 114 -2.63 -25.19 -4.74
CA PHE A 114 -1.64 -25.47 -5.77
C PHE A 114 -2.08 -24.93 -7.13
N GLY A 115 -1.13 -24.42 -7.91
CA GLY A 115 -1.38 -23.89 -9.25
C GLY A 115 -1.97 -22.47 -9.27
N GLU A 116 -2.20 -21.87 -8.10
CA GLU A 116 -2.68 -20.49 -7.97
C GLU A 116 -1.56 -19.55 -7.55
N THR A 117 -1.63 -18.31 -8.03
CA THR A 117 -0.68 -17.26 -7.64
C THR A 117 -0.92 -16.84 -6.20
N TRP A 118 0.14 -16.81 -5.43
CA TRP A 118 0.18 -16.39 -4.04
C TRP A 118 1.20 -15.28 -3.87
N ARG A 119 0.85 -14.23 -3.12
CA ARG A 119 1.75 -13.10 -2.75
C ARG A 119 2.92 -13.47 -1.84
N THR A 120 3.15 -14.77 -1.62
CA THR A 120 4.28 -15.30 -0.85
C THR A 120 4.36 -14.70 0.56
N GLY A 121 3.22 -14.65 1.25
CA GLY A 121 3.04 -14.00 2.56
C GLY A 121 1.57 -13.73 2.89
N ALA A 122 1.34 -12.81 3.83
CA ALA A 122 0.00 -12.34 4.22
C ALA A 122 -0.10 -10.80 4.20
N ASN A 123 -1.28 -10.20 4.34
CA ASN A 123 -1.46 -8.74 4.38
C ASN A 123 -0.85 -7.99 3.17
N GLU A 124 0.33 -7.40 3.31
CA GLU A 124 1.11 -6.77 2.24
C GLU A 124 1.82 -7.81 1.36
N ALA A 125 1.97 -7.54 0.06
CA ALA A 125 2.77 -8.38 -0.81
C ALA A 125 4.23 -8.37 -0.38
N THR A 126 4.91 -9.50 -0.54
CA THR A 126 6.33 -9.60 -0.23
C THR A 126 7.13 -8.77 -1.24
N GLU A 127 8.06 -7.95 -0.77
CA GLU A 127 8.93 -7.14 -1.61
C GLU A 127 10.39 -7.56 -1.42
N VAL A 128 11.08 -7.84 -2.51
CA VAL A 128 12.52 -8.12 -2.55
C VAL A 128 13.25 -6.93 -3.16
N THR A 129 14.37 -6.53 -2.58
CA THR A 129 15.24 -5.49 -3.11
C THR A 129 16.66 -6.04 -3.30
N PHE A 130 17.21 -5.81 -4.49
CA PHE A 130 18.60 -6.08 -4.84
C PHE A 130 19.31 -4.74 -5.10
N THR A 131 20.44 -4.48 -4.45
CA THR A 131 21.21 -3.23 -4.71
C THR A 131 22.18 -3.33 -5.89
N SER A 132 22.40 -4.54 -6.39
CA SER A 132 23.23 -4.85 -7.55
C SER A 132 22.51 -5.86 -8.42
N ASP A 133 22.93 -6.00 -9.67
CA ASP A 133 22.42 -7.04 -10.56
C ASP A 133 22.76 -8.43 -10.00
N VAL A 134 21.82 -9.36 -10.11
CA VAL A 134 21.95 -10.72 -9.59
C VAL A 134 21.48 -11.76 -10.59
N MET A 135 22.03 -12.95 -10.50
CA MET A 135 21.39 -14.15 -11.04
C MET A 135 20.44 -14.71 -10.00
N PHE A 136 19.14 -14.60 -10.24
CA PHE A 136 18.07 -15.18 -9.43
C PHE A 136 17.59 -16.48 -10.10
N GLY A 137 18.04 -17.63 -9.58
CA GLY A 137 17.96 -18.90 -10.29
C GLY A 137 18.73 -18.82 -11.61
N SER A 138 18.03 -19.00 -12.73
CA SER A 138 18.60 -18.85 -14.08
C SER A 138 18.34 -17.48 -14.72
N ALA A 139 17.66 -16.56 -14.04
CA ALA A 139 17.30 -15.25 -14.57
C ALA A 139 18.33 -14.18 -14.16
N HIS A 140 18.78 -13.37 -15.11
CA HIS A 140 19.52 -12.14 -14.81
C HIS A 140 18.53 -11.05 -14.41
N VAL A 141 18.65 -10.54 -13.20
CA VAL A 141 17.75 -9.55 -12.60
C VAL A 141 18.54 -8.28 -12.33
N GLU A 142 18.09 -7.17 -12.89
CA GLU A 142 18.68 -5.85 -12.65
C GLU A 142 18.44 -5.39 -11.21
N ALA A 143 19.36 -4.59 -10.68
CA ALA A 143 19.21 -3.93 -9.39
C ALA A 143 17.87 -3.18 -9.30
N GLY A 144 17.14 -3.36 -8.21
CA GLY A 144 15.81 -2.79 -8.05
C GLY A 144 15.00 -3.43 -6.93
N THR A 145 13.76 -2.96 -6.79
CA THR A 145 12.77 -3.54 -5.88
C THR A 145 11.64 -4.16 -6.70
N TYR A 146 11.25 -5.37 -6.34
CA TYR A 146 10.24 -6.16 -7.03
C TYR A 146 9.27 -6.76 -6.01
N ALA A 147 8.00 -6.89 -6.39
CA ALA A 147 7.07 -7.73 -5.67
C ALA A 147 7.36 -9.21 -5.98
N LEU A 148 7.35 -10.04 -4.96
CA LEU A 148 7.59 -11.47 -5.03
C LEU A 148 6.26 -12.21 -4.98
N PHE A 149 5.99 -12.97 -6.03
CA PHE A 149 4.87 -13.91 -6.09
C PHE A 149 5.38 -15.33 -6.29
N THR A 150 4.56 -16.29 -5.88
CA THR A 150 4.81 -17.70 -6.10
C THR A 150 3.57 -18.40 -6.61
N VAL A 151 3.75 -19.40 -7.46
CA VAL A 151 2.72 -20.39 -7.79
C VAL A 151 3.19 -21.73 -7.23
N PRO A 152 2.70 -22.12 -6.04
CA PRO A 152 3.08 -23.38 -5.42
C PRO A 152 2.58 -24.57 -6.24
N GLY A 153 3.40 -25.60 -6.33
CA GLY A 153 3.03 -26.92 -6.81
C GLY A 153 3.50 -28.01 -5.85
N PRO A 154 3.10 -29.28 -6.07
CA PRO A 154 3.44 -30.36 -5.15
C PRO A 154 4.96 -30.67 -5.08
N THR A 155 5.68 -30.52 -6.19
CA THR A 155 7.11 -30.87 -6.30
C THR A 155 7.99 -29.71 -6.76
N GLN A 156 7.39 -28.62 -7.23
CA GLN A 156 8.11 -27.45 -7.72
C GLN A 156 7.23 -26.21 -7.56
N TRP A 157 7.87 -25.07 -7.36
CA TRP A 157 7.21 -23.78 -7.30
C TRP A 157 7.69 -22.92 -8.46
N THR A 158 6.76 -22.13 -9.01
CA THR A 158 7.14 -21.01 -9.87
C THR A 158 7.32 -19.78 -9.02
N ILE A 159 8.46 -19.09 -9.16
CA ILE A 159 8.77 -17.84 -8.46
C ILE A 159 8.71 -16.72 -9.49
N LEU A 160 8.02 -15.64 -9.17
CA LEU A 160 7.81 -14.50 -10.05
C LEU A 160 8.31 -13.23 -9.39
N LEU A 161 9.03 -12.43 -10.16
CA LEU A 161 9.36 -11.06 -9.79
C LEU A 161 8.50 -10.13 -10.64
N ASN A 162 7.73 -9.29 -9.98
CA ASN A 162 6.80 -8.36 -10.58
C ASN A 162 7.26 -6.92 -10.33
N SER A 163 7.13 -6.07 -11.35
CA SER A 163 7.59 -4.67 -11.30
C SER A 163 6.65 -3.71 -10.56
N GLU A 164 5.40 -4.12 -10.30
CA GLU A 164 4.45 -3.34 -9.52
C GLU A 164 4.66 -3.59 -8.01
N LEU A 165 4.54 -2.54 -7.19
CA LEU A 165 4.87 -2.55 -5.75
C LEU A 165 3.69 -2.06 -4.90
N GLY A 166 3.78 -2.19 -3.58
CA GLY A 166 2.78 -1.63 -2.66
C GLY A 166 1.43 -2.35 -2.70
N MET A 167 1.45 -3.63 -3.07
CA MET A 167 0.27 -4.47 -3.20
C MET A 167 -0.24 -4.99 -1.84
N TRP A 168 -1.55 -5.16 -1.74
CA TRP A 168 -2.29 -5.41 -0.50
C TRP A 168 -3.58 -6.17 -0.82
N GLY A 169 -3.92 -7.17 0.01
CA GLY A 169 -5.11 -8.01 -0.19
C GLY A 169 -4.90 -9.22 -1.13
N GLU A 170 -6.01 -9.86 -1.51
CA GLU A 170 -6.05 -11.13 -2.27
C GLU A 170 -6.01 -10.94 -3.79
N PHE A 171 -6.15 -9.70 -4.28
CA PHE A 171 -6.27 -9.40 -5.71
C PHE A 171 -5.40 -8.23 -6.11
N SER A 172 -4.19 -8.52 -6.60
CA SER A 172 -3.37 -7.51 -7.29
C SER A 172 -2.27 -8.07 -8.18
N HIS A 173 -2.23 -9.38 -8.48
CA HIS A 173 -1.23 -9.87 -9.43
C HIS A 173 -1.65 -9.55 -10.87
N ASP A 174 -0.87 -8.69 -11.55
CA ASP A 174 -0.95 -8.47 -13.00
C ASP A 174 0.19 -9.24 -13.70
N PRO A 175 -0.11 -10.34 -14.43
CA PRO A 175 0.90 -11.10 -15.15
C PRO A 175 1.66 -10.30 -16.22
N GLU A 176 1.10 -9.20 -16.74
CA GLU A 176 1.79 -8.35 -17.71
C GLU A 176 2.97 -7.58 -17.07
N LYS A 177 3.03 -7.51 -15.74
CA LYS A 177 4.09 -6.87 -14.96
C LYS A 177 5.16 -7.82 -14.45
N ASP A 178 5.02 -9.12 -14.74
CA ASP A 178 6.02 -10.13 -14.39
C ASP A 178 7.28 -9.95 -15.27
N VAL A 179 8.38 -9.53 -14.65
CA VAL A 179 9.66 -9.30 -15.35
C VAL A 179 10.52 -10.55 -15.38
N HIS A 180 10.40 -11.41 -14.38
CA HIS A 180 11.12 -12.68 -14.32
C HIS A 180 10.23 -13.79 -13.76
N ARG A 181 10.42 -14.99 -14.31
CA ARG A 181 9.73 -16.20 -13.89
C ARG A 181 10.71 -17.37 -13.92
N ILE A 182 10.91 -17.99 -12.76
CA ILE A 182 11.77 -19.17 -12.63
C ILE A 182 10.99 -20.31 -11.97
N THR A 183 11.44 -21.53 -12.19
CA THR A 183 10.89 -22.71 -11.53
C THR A 183 11.97 -23.39 -10.71
N VAL A 184 11.66 -23.69 -9.45
CA VAL A 184 12.58 -24.31 -8.50
C VAL A 184 11.90 -25.50 -7.81
N PRO A 185 12.63 -26.55 -7.44
CA PRO A 185 12.06 -27.68 -6.73
C PRO A 185 11.57 -27.26 -5.34
N SER A 186 10.44 -27.83 -4.92
CA SER A 186 10.01 -27.81 -3.53
C SER A 186 10.35 -29.14 -2.88
N ARG A 187 10.81 -29.10 -1.64
CA ARG A 187 11.14 -30.30 -0.87
C ARG A 187 10.36 -30.35 0.43
N GLU A 188 9.99 -31.56 0.81
CA GLU A 188 9.50 -31.80 2.16
C GLU A 188 10.69 -31.87 3.13
N THR A 189 10.51 -31.34 4.33
CA THR A 189 11.51 -31.34 5.39
C THR A 189 10.97 -32.02 6.64
N ASN A 190 11.87 -32.57 7.45
CA ASN A 190 11.48 -33.18 8.74
C ASN A 190 11.09 -32.14 9.79
N THR A 191 11.45 -30.87 9.57
CA THR A 191 11.23 -29.77 10.50
C THR A 191 9.95 -29.05 10.16
N MET A 192 9.04 -28.96 11.13
CA MET A 192 7.83 -28.16 11.02
C MET A 192 8.13 -26.69 11.30
N HIS A 193 7.85 -25.81 10.35
CA HIS A 193 7.90 -24.36 10.51
C HIS A 193 6.50 -23.81 10.81
N GLU A 194 6.29 -23.36 12.05
CA GLU A 194 4.99 -22.79 12.46
C GLU A 194 4.69 -21.46 11.76
N ALA A 195 5.72 -20.66 11.45
CA ALA A 195 5.59 -19.39 10.76
C ALA A 195 6.25 -19.46 9.39
N PHE A 196 5.60 -18.88 8.37
CA PHE A 196 6.22 -18.69 7.06
C PHE A 196 7.48 -17.83 7.22
N THR A 197 8.62 -18.36 6.82
CA THR A 197 9.92 -17.75 7.04
C THR A 197 10.65 -17.63 5.70
N ILE A 198 11.18 -16.45 5.44
CA ILE A 198 12.17 -16.20 4.39
C ILE A 198 13.52 -16.00 5.07
N SER A 199 14.55 -16.69 4.61
CA SER A 199 15.91 -16.57 5.12
C SER A 199 16.94 -16.70 3.99
N PHE A 200 18.21 -16.43 4.32
CA PHE A 200 19.33 -16.65 3.41
C PHE A 200 20.30 -17.66 4.00
N ARG A 201 20.91 -18.48 3.14
CA ARG A 201 22.02 -19.36 3.52
C ARG A 201 23.07 -19.43 2.43
N GLU A 202 24.28 -19.81 2.82
CA GLU A 202 25.33 -20.16 1.87
C GLU A 202 25.07 -21.54 1.27
N ASN A 203 25.37 -21.72 -0.01
CA ASN A 203 25.37 -23.01 -0.69
C ASN A 203 26.60 -23.11 -1.61
N GLY A 204 27.66 -23.72 -1.10
CA GLY A 204 28.93 -23.85 -1.81
C GLY A 204 29.54 -22.48 -2.12
N SER A 205 29.65 -22.14 -3.41
CA SER A 205 30.16 -20.84 -3.88
C SER A 205 29.08 -19.78 -4.10
N GLY A 206 27.81 -20.09 -3.82
CA GLY A 206 26.69 -19.17 -4.00
C GLY A 206 25.86 -19.02 -2.73
N HIS A 207 24.73 -18.33 -2.87
CA HIS A 207 23.77 -18.13 -1.79
C HIS A 207 22.40 -18.65 -2.22
N GLU A 208 21.52 -18.89 -1.26
CA GLU A 208 20.13 -19.25 -1.51
C GLU A 208 19.21 -18.36 -0.69
N MET A 209 18.13 -17.88 -1.31
CA MET A 209 16.95 -17.38 -0.61
C MET A 209 16.01 -18.56 -0.36
N VAL A 210 15.70 -18.82 0.91
CA VAL A 210 14.96 -20.00 1.34
C VAL A 210 13.59 -19.57 1.85
N PHE A 211 12.54 -20.21 1.34
CA PHE A 211 11.18 -20.12 1.84
C PHE A 211 10.85 -21.38 2.62
N ALA A 212 10.38 -21.26 3.86
CA ALA A 212 10.02 -22.39 4.70
C ALA A 212 8.68 -22.14 5.40
N TRP A 213 7.74 -23.08 5.29
CA TRP A 213 6.48 -23.08 6.03
C TRP A 213 5.89 -24.48 6.08
N ASP A 214 5.30 -24.84 7.22
CA ASP A 214 4.93 -26.22 7.48
C ASP A 214 6.17 -27.12 7.31
N ARG A 215 6.04 -28.24 6.60
CA ARG A 215 7.16 -29.10 6.19
C ARG A 215 7.65 -28.81 4.78
N THR A 216 7.30 -27.69 4.17
CA THR A 216 7.74 -27.38 2.80
C THR A 216 8.87 -26.37 2.85
N GLU A 217 9.94 -26.66 2.11
CA GLU A 217 11.02 -25.73 1.85
C GLU A 217 11.25 -25.57 0.34
N VAL A 218 11.53 -24.34 -0.07
CA VAL A 218 11.94 -23.97 -1.43
C VAL A 218 13.19 -23.11 -1.31
N ALA A 219 14.20 -23.40 -2.14
CA ALA A 219 15.43 -22.63 -2.18
C ALA A 219 15.65 -22.07 -3.58
N VAL A 220 15.81 -20.75 -3.66
CA VAL A 220 16.14 -20.04 -4.90
C VAL A 220 17.62 -19.69 -4.87
N PRO A 221 18.45 -20.23 -5.80
CA PRO A 221 19.84 -19.84 -5.92
C PRO A 221 19.99 -18.36 -6.26
N ILE A 222 20.96 -17.71 -5.64
CA ILE A 222 21.31 -16.32 -5.88
C ILE A 222 22.83 -16.22 -6.04
N MET A 223 23.25 -15.60 -7.14
CA MET A 223 24.65 -15.23 -7.36
C MET A 223 24.72 -13.73 -7.65
N VAL A 224 25.66 -13.06 -7.00
CA VAL A 224 25.99 -11.66 -7.26
C VAL A 224 27.17 -11.66 -8.24
N HIS A 225 27.07 -10.84 -9.29
CA HIS A 225 28.15 -10.64 -10.26
C HIS A 225 29.14 -9.58 -9.81
#